data_AF-A0A409YN84-F1
#
_entry.id   AF-A0A409YN84-F1
#
_cell.length_a   1.000
_cell.length_b   1.000
_cell.length_c   1.000
_cell.angle_alpha   90.00
_cell.angle_beta   90.00
_cell.angle_gamma   90.00
#
_symmetry.space_group_name_H-M   'P 1'
#
loop_
_entity.id
_entity.type
_entity.pdbx_description
1 polymer ?
#
loop_
_entity_poly.entity_id
_entity_poly.type
_entity_poly.pdbx_seq_one_letter_code
_entity_poly.pdbx_strand_id
1 'polypeptide(L)'
;MSKNISKNTYSSAKDILGGMGTGTLYSNFVFHFYDPDEPLANLVIDEQLGRIQNACQERQALQQETLRLLNTQDSQLKSMVTTSLADVNSRIMDYVDQLLAYGPPPPGLEFAIPIYRCLLDTTIASEQFLGEIETASKHSPPFARNELKDMRRAAKAVFIHVYLSLRVFGSPGPEFHPFNPSIALSSSERITVELVCKAKSLGRRLKML
;
A
#
# COMPACT_ATOMS: atom_id res chain seq x y z
N MET A 1 21.97 9.38 -31.77
CA MET A 1 20.50 9.23 -31.78
C MET A 1 20.09 8.51 -30.50
N SER A 2 19.72 9.25 -29.45
CA SER A 2 19.21 8.65 -28.21
C SER A 2 17.74 8.32 -28.39
N LYS A 3 17.41 7.03 -28.31
CA LYS A 3 16.03 6.55 -28.14
C LYS A 3 15.55 6.98 -26.76
N ASN A 4 14.66 7.97 -26.72
CA ASN A 4 13.85 8.26 -25.53
C ASN A 4 12.92 7.07 -25.31
N ILE A 5 13.27 6.19 -24.39
CA ILE A 5 12.35 5.20 -23.84
C ILE A 5 11.46 5.98 -22.88
N SER A 6 10.24 6.33 -23.31
CA SER A 6 9.24 6.88 -22.40
C SER A 6 8.95 5.82 -21.33
N LYS A 7 9.35 6.08 -20.09
CA LYS A 7 8.86 5.31 -18.94
C LYS A 7 7.34 5.44 -18.92
N ASN A 8 6.64 4.37 -19.24
CA ASN A 8 5.19 4.27 -19.09
C ASN A 8 4.88 4.21 -17.59
N THR A 9 4.69 5.36 -16.96
CA THR A 9 4.30 5.48 -15.55
C THR A 9 2.78 5.51 -15.42
N TYR A 10 2.26 5.16 -14.24
CA TYR A 10 0.84 5.28 -13.89
C TYR A 10 0.27 6.66 -14.26
N SER A 11 1.04 7.74 -14.02
CA SER A 11 0.67 9.09 -14.43
C SER A 11 0.47 9.21 -15.95
N SER A 12 1.41 8.67 -16.74
CA SER A 12 1.29 8.69 -18.21
C SER A 12 0.15 7.82 -18.71
N ALA A 13 -0.11 6.66 -18.11
CA ALA A 13 -1.27 5.84 -18.45
C ALA A 13 -2.59 6.54 -18.12
N LYS A 14 -2.67 7.22 -16.97
CA LYS A 14 -3.80 8.05 -16.57
C LYS A 14 -4.01 9.23 -17.52
N ASP A 15 -2.94 9.89 -17.93
CA ASP A 15 -2.98 11.00 -18.89
C ASP A 15 -3.37 10.55 -20.30
N ILE A 16 -2.96 9.35 -20.72
CA ILE A 16 -3.34 8.76 -22.01
C ILE A 16 -4.81 8.32 -21.99
N LEU A 17 -5.24 7.64 -20.93
CA LEU A 17 -6.64 7.24 -20.75
C LEU A 17 -7.55 8.49 -20.68
N GLY A 18 -7.14 9.53 -19.96
CA GLY A 18 -7.86 10.81 -19.93
C GLY A 18 -7.68 11.69 -21.17
N GLY A 19 -6.71 11.37 -22.04
CA GLY A 19 -6.21 12.25 -23.11
C GLY A 19 -6.53 11.82 -24.54
N MET A 20 -7.25 10.71 -24.75
CA MET A 20 -7.79 10.35 -26.08
C MET A 20 -9.06 11.15 -26.41
N GLY A 21 -8.96 12.48 -26.35
CA GLY A 21 -9.94 13.42 -26.89
C GLY A 21 -9.18 14.47 -27.70
N THR A 22 -8.87 14.16 -28.96
CA THR A 22 -8.24 15.14 -29.84
C THR A 22 -9.24 16.24 -30.19
N GLY A 23 -8.88 17.48 -29.86
CA GLY A 23 -9.48 18.68 -30.44
C GLY A 23 -10.69 19.22 -29.68
N THR A 24 -10.49 20.39 -29.09
CA THR A 24 -11.53 21.39 -28.80
C THR A 24 -12.74 20.88 -28.01
N LEU A 25 -12.59 20.83 -26.69
CA LEU A 25 -13.47 21.41 -25.65
C LEU A 25 -12.92 20.91 -24.32
N TYR A 26 -12.86 21.77 -23.31
CA TYR A 26 -12.60 21.38 -21.92
C TYR A 26 -13.71 20.43 -21.48
N SER A 27 -13.57 19.14 -21.79
CA SER A 27 -14.41 18.11 -21.22
C SER A 27 -13.74 17.67 -19.93
N ASN A 28 -14.43 17.95 -18.83
CA ASN A 28 -14.20 17.35 -17.53
C ASN A 28 -14.42 15.83 -17.64
N PHE A 29 -13.53 15.11 -18.31
CA PHE A 29 -13.45 13.66 -18.21
C PHE A 29 -12.89 13.33 -16.83
N VAL A 30 -13.74 13.44 -15.82
CA VAL A 30 -13.62 12.66 -14.61
C VAL A 30 -13.69 11.23 -15.09
N PHE A 31 -12.56 10.52 -15.08
CA PHE A 31 -12.56 9.08 -15.30
C PHE A 31 -13.48 8.48 -14.24
N HIS A 32 -14.69 8.11 -14.64
CA HIS A 32 -15.69 7.53 -13.75
C HIS A 32 -15.30 6.08 -13.53
N PHE A 33 -14.29 5.86 -12.69
CA PHE A 33 -13.73 4.55 -12.35
C PHE A 33 -14.75 3.53 -11.83
N TYR A 34 -15.98 3.98 -11.56
CA TYR A 34 -17.07 3.19 -11.02
C TYR A 34 -18.31 3.24 -11.91
N ASP A 35 -18.16 3.63 -13.18
CA ASP A 35 -19.22 3.48 -14.17
C ASP A 35 -19.47 1.97 -14.40
N PRO A 36 -20.65 1.44 -14.01
CA PRO A 36 -20.97 0.03 -14.20
C PRO A 36 -20.98 -0.40 -15.67
N ASP A 37 -21.06 0.53 -16.61
CA ASP A 37 -21.02 0.27 -18.06
C ASP A 37 -19.58 0.29 -18.63
N GLU A 38 -18.55 0.59 -17.82
CA GLU A 38 -17.14 0.55 -18.22
C GLU A 38 -16.41 -0.73 -17.74
N PRO A 39 -16.27 -1.77 -18.60
CA PRO A 39 -15.58 -3.01 -18.23
C PRO A 39 -14.08 -2.83 -17.95
N LEU A 40 -13.50 -1.70 -18.38
CA LEU A 40 -12.08 -1.37 -18.18
C LEU A 40 -11.74 -1.11 -16.70
N ALA A 41 -12.67 -0.56 -15.92
CA ALA A 41 -12.42 -0.26 -14.51
C ALA A 41 -12.12 -1.52 -13.70
N ASN A 42 -12.90 -2.59 -13.89
CA ASN A 42 -12.70 -3.87 -13.22
C ASN A 42 -11.35 -4.49 -13.60
N LEU A 43 -10.98 -4.46 -14.88
CA LEU A 43 -9.69 -4.97 -15.33
C LEU A 43 -8.51 -4.22 -14.71
N VAL A 44 -8.60 -2.89 -14.59
CA VAL A 44 -7.56 -2.08 -13.95
C VAL A 44 -7.48 -2.34 -12.45
N ILE A 45 -8.62 -2.51 -11.77
CA ILE A 45 -8.66 -2.86 -10.34
C ILE A 45 -8.05 -4.25 -10.13
N ASP A 46 -8.47 -5.26 -10.90
CA ASP A 46 -7.97 -6.64 -10.79
C ASP A 46 -6.46 -6.71 -11.04
N GLU A 47 -5.98 -5.99 -12.06
CA GLU A 47 -4.55 -5.88 -12.36
C GLU A 47 -3.78 -5.25 -11.18
N GLN A 48 -4.32 -4.18 -10.60
CA GLN A 48 -3.72 -3.48 -9.48
C GLN A 48 -3.68 -4.35 -8.21
N LEU A 49 -4.75 -5.10 -7.94
CA LEU A 49 -4.82 -6.09 -6.86
C LEU A 49 -3.77 -7.19 -7.08
N GLY A 50 -3.66 -7.69 -8.31
CA GLY A 50 -2.64 -8.67 -8.69
C GLY A 50 -1.21 -8.18 -8.46
N ARG A 51 -0.92 -6.91 -8.81
CA ARG A 51 0.38 -6.29 -8.53
C ARG A 51 0.71 -6.23 -7.04
N ILE A 52 -0.28 -5.87 -6.20
CA ILE A 52 -0.09 -5.80 -4.74
C ILE A 52 0.16 -7.20 -4.19
N GLN A 53 -0.64 -8.18 -4.61
CA GLN A 53 -0.49 -9.55 -4.14
C GLN A 53 0.89 -10.13 -4.49
N ASN A 54 1.35 -9.93 -5.73
CA ASN A 54 2.69 -10.37 -6.17
C ASN A 54 3.80 -9.67 -5.38
N ALA A 55 3.69 -8.36 -5.17
CA ALA A 55 4.67 -7.61 -4.38
C ALA A 55 4.65 -8.05 -2.90
N CYS A 56 3.49 -8.38 -2.34
CA CYS A 56 3.37 -8.92 -0.98
C CYS A 56 4.05 -10.29 -0.83
N GLN A 57 3.94 -11.17 -1.83
CA GLN A 57 4.65 -12.46 -1.84
C GLN A 57 6.17 -12.26 -1.92
N GLU A 58 6.63 -11.38 -2.81
CA GLU A 58 8.05 -11.01 -2.93
C GLU A 58 8.58 -10.42 -1.60
N ARG A 59 7.81 -9.52 -0.98
CA ARG A 59 8.12 -8.93 0.33
C ARG A 59 8.26 -10.01 1.39
N GLN A 60 7.34 -10.96 1.45
CA GLN A 60 7.39 -12.03 2.45
C GLN A 60 8.66 -12.88 2.31
N ALA A 61 9.07 -13.23 1.09
CA ALA A 61 10.31 -13.96 0.85
C ALA A 61 11.55 -13.16 1.32
N LEU A 62 11.61 -11.87 1.01
CA LEU A 62 12.72 -10.99 1.42
C LEU A 62 12.73 -10.74 2.93
N GLN A 63 11.57 -10.66 3.57
CA GLN A 63 11.44 -10.54 5.03
C GLN A 63 12.03 -11.77 5.75
N GLN A 64 11.67 -12.97 5.29
CA GLN A 64 12.23 -14.21 5.81
C GLN A 64 13.75 -14.28 5.60
N GLU A 65 14.22 -13.89 4.42
CA GLU A 65 15.66 -13.87 4.12
C GLU A 65 16.41 -12.87 5.00
N THR A 66 15.85 -11.67 5.21
CA THR A 66 16.45 -10.65 6.08
C THR A 66 16.60 -11.18 7.51
N LEU A 67 15.59 -11.87 8.05
CA LEU A 67 15.66 -12.48 9.38
C LEU A 67 16.71 -13.60 9.45
N ARG A 68 16.87 -14.41 8.40
CA ARG A 68 17.92 -15.45 8.33
C ARG A 68 19.32 -14.85 8.33
N LEU A 69 19.50 -13.75 7.59
CA LEU A 69 20.80 -13.11 7.43
C LEU A 69 21.30 -12.41 8.68
N LEU A 70 20.46 -12.18 9.71
CA LEU A 70 20.87 -11.53 10.96
C LEU A 70 22.15 -12.13 11.57
N ASN A 71 22.35 -13.44 11.43
CA ASN A 71 23.50 -14.16 11.99
C ASN A 71 24.72 -14.25 11.06
N THR A 72 24.61 -13.78 9.82
CA THR A 72 25.65 -13.88 8.80
C THR A 72 26.55 -12.63 8.80
N GLN A 73 27.84 -12.79 8.46
CA GLN A 73 28.79 -11.67 8.32
C GLN A 73 28.84 -11.08 6.89
N ASP A 74 28.03 -11.60 5.97
CA ASP A 74 27.97 -11.16 4.57
C ASP A 74 27.20 -9.84 4.46
N SER A 75 27.96 -8.75 4.61
CA SER A 75 27.43 -7.39 4.51
C SER A 75 26.88 -7.04 3.12
N GLN A 76 27.43 -7.63 2.05
CA GLN A 76 26.98 -7.36 0.69
C GLN A 76 25.62 -7.99 0.44
N LEU A 77 25.45 -9.27 0.81
CA LEU A 77 24.17 -9.97 0.69
C LEU A 77 23.09 -9.29 1.55
N LYS A 78 23.43 -8.91 2.79
CA LYS A 78 22.53 -8.11 3.64
C LYS A 78 22.10 -6.81 2.98
N SER A 79 23.05 -6.04 2.46
CA SER A 79 22.75 -4.78 1.78
C SER A 79 21.86 -4.99 0.57
N MET A 80 22.06 -6.04 -0.21
CA MET A 80 21.23 -6.35 -1.37
C MET A 80 19.80 -6.70 -0.95
N VAL A 81 19.63 -7.61 0.00
CA VAL A 81 18.29 -8.05 0.46
C VAL A 81 17.53 -6.91 1.12
N THR A 82 18.18 -6.11 1.97
CA THR A 82 17.55 -4.94 2.61
C THR A 82 17.16 -3.87 1.60
N THR A 83 17.97 -3.63 0.56
CA THR A 83 17.63 -2.70 -0.53
C THR A 83 16.44 -3.21 -1.34
N SER A 84 16.43 -4.49 -1.72
CA SER A 84 15.29 -5.10 -2.42
C SER A 84 14.01 -5.04 -1.58
N LEU A 85 14.11 -5.30 -0.27
CA LEU A 85 12.97 -5.21 0.64
C LEU A 85 12.43 -3.77 0.72
N ALA A 86 13.31 -2.77 0.77
CA ALA A 86 12.91 -1.37 0.74
C ALA A 86 12.19 -1.01 -0.57
N ASP A 87 12.70 -1.45 -1.72
CA ASP A 87 12.07 -1.24 -3.02
C ASP A 87 10.67 -1.85 -3.09
N VAL A 88 10.51 -3.11 -2.67
CA VAL A 88 9.21 -3.79 -2.69
C VAL A 88 8.22 -3.10 -1.76
N ASN A 89 8.66 -2.65 -0.59
CA ASN A 89 7.82 -1.88 0.33
C ASN A 89 7.34 -0.58 -0.33
N SER A 90 8.22 0.15 -1.02
CA SER A 90 7.85 1.34 -1.78
C SER A 90 6.82 1.02 -2.87
N ARG A 91 7.03 -0.05 -3.65
CA ARG A 91 6.07 -0.48 -4.68
C ARG A 91 4.70 -0.80 -4.08
N ILE A 92 4.64 -1.50 -2.96
CA ILE A 92 3.36 -1.81 -2.27
C ILE A 92 2.66 -0.51 -1.86
N MET A 93 3.37 0.44 -1.24
CA MET A 93 2.78 1.71 -0.84
C MET A 93 2.24 2.48 -2.05
N ASP A 94 3.02 2.57 -3.14
CA ASP A 94 2.59 3.25 -4.37
C ASP A 94 1.34 2.61 -4.98
N TYR A 95 1.27 1.27 -5.00
CA TYR A 95 0.12 0.52 -5.51
C TYR A 95 -1.13 0.69 -4.63
N VAL A 96 -0.95 0.74 -3.32
CA VAL A 96 -2.03 1.02 -2.36
C VAL A 96 -2.54 2.45 -2.52
N ASP A 97 -1.64 3.43 -2.68
CA ASP A 97 -2.02 4.82 -2.93
C ASP A 97 -2.78 4.96 -4.26
N GLN A 98 -2.37 4.23 -5.31
CA GLN A 98 -3.09 4.18 -6.59
C GLN A 98 -4.51 3.64 -6.43
N LEU A 99 -4.69 2.56 -5.66
CA LEU A 99 -6.04 2.04 -5.35
C LEU A 99 -6.92 3.09 -4.67
N LEU A 100 -6.37 3.83 -3.71
CA LEU A 100 -7.11 4.88 -3.01
C LEU A 100 -7.40 6.11 -3.87
N ALA A 101 -6.57 6.37 -4.88
CA ALA A 101 -6.73 7.47 -5.81
C ALA A 101 -7.99 7.32 -6.69
N TYR A 102 -8.48 6.09 -6.89
CA TYR A 102 -9.75 5.82 -7.59
C TYR A 102 -10.97 6.36 -6.82
N GLY A 103 -10.81 6.64 -5.52
CA GLY A 103 -11.85 7.23 -4.69
C GLY A 103 -12.63 6.20 -3.86
N PRO A 104 -13.66 6.63 -3.13
CA PRO A 104 -14.56 5.70 -2.46
C PRO A 104 -15.50 5.04 -3.48
N PRO A 105 -15.71 3.71 -3.41
CA PRO A 105 -16.80 3.05 -4.13
C PRO A 105 -18.14 3.72 -3.82
N PRO A 106 -19.03 3.91 -4.82
CA PRO A 106 -20.44 4.10 -4.52
C PRO A 106 -20.97 2.94 -3.64
N PRO A 107 -21.90 3.21 -2.72
CA PRO A 107 -22.46 2.17 -1.86
C PRO A 107 -23.05 1.01 -2.68
N GLY A 108 -22.78 -0.23 -2.26
CA GLY A 108 -23.35 -1.43 -2.88
C GLY A 108 -22.58 -2.01 -4.06
N LEU A 109 -21.39 -1.49 -4.38
CA LEU A 109 -20.57 -2.02 -5.47
C LEU A 109 -19.63 -3.15 -5.03
N GLU A 110 -19.68 -4.26 -5.77
CA GLU A 110 -18.99 -5.52 -5.44
C GLU A 110 -17.47 -5.39 -5.39
N PHE A 111 -16.86 -4.45 -6.12
CA PHE A 111 -15.41 -4.24 -6.14
C PHE A 111 -14.84 -3.63 -4.85
N ALA A 112 -15.69 -3.10 -3.94
CA ALA A 112 -15.23 -2.59 -2.66
C ALA A 112 -14.67 -3.69 -1.75
N ILE A 113 -15.23 -4.90 -1.85
CA ILE A 113 -14.87 -6.07 -1.05
C ILE A 113 -13.44 -6.56 -1.36
N PRO A 114 -13.06 -6.87 -2.62
CA PRO A 114 -11.71 -7.34 -2.92
C PRO A 114 -10.64 -6.28 -2.60
N ILE A 115 -10.92 -4.99 -2.80
CA ILE A 115 -10.01 -3.91 -2.39
C ILE A 115 -9.81 -3.89 -0.87
N TYR A 116 -10.91 -3.94 -0.10
CA TYR A 116 -10.84 -3.98 1.37
C TYR A 116 -10.01 -5.18 1.85
N ARG A 117 -10.27 -6.37 1.30
CA ARG A 117 -9.52 -7.59 1.66
C ARG A 117 -8.03 -7.46 1.36
N CYS A 118 -7.68 -6.96 0.19
CA CYS A 118 -6.28 -6.74 -0.18
C CYS A 118 -5.56 -5.79 0.80
N LEU A 119 -6.22 -4.68 1.18
CA LEU A 119 -5.67 -3.73 2.16
C LEU A 119 -5.56 -4.36 3.56
N LEU A 120 -6.57 -5.13 3.96
CA LEU A 120 -6.61 -5.83 5.24
C LEU A 120 -5.48 -6.87 5.32
N ASP A 121 -5.34 -7.73 4.32
CA ASP A 121 -4.30 -8.77 4.27
C ASP A 121 -2.90 -8.15 4.27
N THR A 122 -2.70 -7.07 3.50
CA THR A 122 -1.43 -6.33 3.49
C THR A 122 -1.11 -5.73 4.86
N THR A 123 -2.13 -5.21 5.56
CA THR A 123 -1.99 -4.65 6.91
C THR A 123 -1.65 -5.73 7.93
N ILE A 124 -2.37 -6.85 7.91
CA ILE A 124 -2.12 -8.01 8.78
C ILE A 124 -0.70 -8.54 8.57
N ALA A 125 -0.29 -8.76 7.31
CA ALA A 125 1.04 -9.25 7.00
C ALA A 125 2.16 -8.27 7.43
N SER A 126 1.89 -6.96 7.40
CA SER A 126 2.84 -5.95 7.90
C SER A 126 2.94 -5.97 9.43
N GLU A 127 1.82 -6.20 10.13
CA GLU A 127 1.79 -6.36 11.57
C GLU A 127 2.50 -7.65 12.02
N GLN A 128 2.24 -8.77 11.33
CA GLN A 128 2.88 -10.06 11.61
C GLN A 128 4.41 -9.95 11.54
N PHE A 129 4.93 -9.27 10.51
CA PHE A 129 6.38 -9.07 10.40
C PHE A 129 6.95 -8.22 11.55
N LEU A 130 6.21 -7.23 12.06
CA LEU A 130 6.65 -6.52 13.28
C LEU A 130 6.74 -7.45 14.49
N GLY A 131 5.82 -8.40 14.62
CA GLY A 131 5.87 -9.45 15.64
C GLY A 131 7.07 -10.39 15.47
N GLU A 132 7.40 -10.75 14.23
CA GLU A 132 8.60 -11.55 13.92
C GLU A 132 9.89 -10.81 14.28
N ILE A 133 9.99 -9.52 13.96
CA ILE A 133 11.15 -8.68 14.35
C ILE A 133 11.27 -8.58 15.86
N GLU A 134 10.16 -8.40 16.58
CA GLU A 134 10.17 -8.36 18.04
C GLU A 134 10.63 -9.69 18.64
N THR A 135 10.18 -10.80 18.06
CA THR A 135 10.60 -12.15 18.45
C THR A 135 12.08 -12.36 18.18
N ALA A 136 12.57 -11.97 16.99
CA ALA A 136 13.98 -12.03 16.64
C ALA A 136 14.82 -11.17 17.59
N SER A 137 14.34 -9.99 17.98
CA SER A 137 15.02 -9.08 18.92
C SER A 137 15.26 -9.67 20.30
N LYS A 138 14.41 -10.60 20.76
CA LYS A 138 14.59 -11.28 22.06
C LYS A 138 15.70 -12.33 22.02
N HIS A 139 15.96 -12.92 20.85
CA HIS A 139 16.86 -14.08 20.71
C HIS A 139 18.15 -13.77 19.93
N SER A 140 18.24 -12.58 19.32
CA SER A 140 19.37 -12.23 18.46
C SER A 140 20.60 -11.76 19.26
N PRO A 141 21.80 -11.99 18.70
CA PRO A 141 23.04 -11.56 19.34
C PRO A 141 23.16 -10.02 19.40
N PRO A 142 23.98 -9.47 20.32
CA PRO A 142 24.08 -8.02 20.53
C PRO A 142 24.43 -7.21 19.27
N PHE A 143 25.22 -7.77 18.36
CA PHE A 143 25.62 -7.10 17.12
C PHE A 143 24.46 -6.86 16.14
N ALA A 144 23.40 -7.67 16.19
CA ALA A 144 22.23 -7.55 15.32
C ALA A 144 21.20 -6.52 15.84
N ARG A 145 21.39 -5.94 17.04
CA ARG A 145 20.41 -5.04 17.66
C ARG A 145 20.14 -3.78 16.85
N ASN A 146 21.17 -3.18 16.25
CA ASN A 146 21.00 -1.97 15.44
C ASN A 146 20.24 -2.30 14.16
N GLU A 147 20.61 -3.40 13.48
CA GLU A 147 19.94 -3.89 12.28
C GLU A 147 18.45 -4.19 12.54
N LEU A 148 18.14 -4.87 13.64
CA LEU A 148 16.75 -5.14 14.05
C LEU A 148 15.97 -3.87 14.42
N LYS A 149 16.64 -2.88 15.02
CA LYS A 149 16.02 -1.58 15.34
C LYS A 149 15.65 -0.82 14.07
N ASP A 150 16.54 -0.81 13.08
CA ASP A 150 16.31 -0.16 11.79
C ASP A 150 15.23 -0.91 10.99
N MET A 151 15.27 -2.24 10.99
CA MET A 151 14.24 -3.09 10.38
C MET A 151 12.87 -2.84 11.02
N ARG A 152 12.81 -2.77 12.36
CA ARG A 152 11.57 -2.44 13.09
C ARG A 152 11.03 -1.07 12.69
N ARG A 153 11.90 -0.06 12.56
CA ARG A 153 11.50 1.29 12.14
C ARG A 153 10.90 1.27 10.73
N ALA A 154 11.57 0.63 9.78
CA ALA A 154 11.12 0.52 8.40
C ALA A 154 9.78 -0.25 8.29
N ALA A 155 9.70 -1.42 8.93
CA ALA A 155 8.48 -2.22 8.97
C ALA A 155 7.29 -1.46 9.59
N LYS A 156 7.56 -0.66 10.63
CA LYS A 156 6.52 0.14 11.27
C LYS A 156 6.00 1.26 10.37
N ALA A 157 6.87 1.90 9.60
CA ALA A 157 6.45 2.91 8.63
C ALA A 157 5.51 2.31 7.58
N VAL A 158 5.85 1.13 7.04
CA VAL A 158 5.01 0.40 6.08
C VAL A 158 3.66 0.05 6.72
N PHE A 159 3.69 -0.56 7.92
CA PHE A 159 2.47 -0.90 8.65
C PHE A 159 1.54 0.31 8.84
N ILE A 160 2.09 1.45 9.29
CA ILE A 160 1.29 2.66 9.51
C ILE A 160 0.67 3.14 8.19
N HIS A 161 1.43 3.11 7.09
CA HIS A 161 0.94 3.52 5.78
C HIS A 161 -0.23 2.64 5.31
N VAL A 162 -0.09 1.32 5.38
CA VAL A 162 -1.16 0.41 4.93
C VAL A 162 -2.36 0.40 5.88
N TYR A 163 -2.12 0.57 7.19
CA TYR A 163 -3.18 0.73 8.18
C TYR A 163 -3.98 2.02 7.97
N LEU A 164 -3.29 3.13 7.70
CA LEU A 164 -3.91 4.40 7.31
C LEU A 164 -4.76 4.22 6.07
N SER A 165 -4.25 3.50 5.07
CA SER A 165 -4.94 3.25 3.82
C SER A 165 -6.21 2.44 4.02
N LEU A 166 -6.15 1.37 4.82
CA LEU A 166 -7.31 0.58 5.23
C LEU A 166 -8.35 1.42 5.99
N ARG A 167 -7.90 2.26 6.93
CA ARG A 167 -8.76 3.16 7.71
C ARG A 167 -9.42 4.23 6.87
N VAL A 168 -8.70 4.79 5.91
CA VAL A 168 -9.20 5.78 4.95
C VAL A 168 -10.18 5.11 3.99
N PHE A 169 -9.91 3.89 3.53
CA PHE A 169 -10.85 3.13 2.69
C PHE A 169 -12.17 2.89 3.44
N GLY A 170 -12.08 2.34 4.66
CA GLY A 170 -13.23 2.05 5.52
C GLY A 170 -13.87 0.68 5.23
N SER A 171 -14.80 0.25 6.07
CA SER A 171 -15.53 -1.00 5.87
C SER A 171 -16.49 -0.89 4.67
N PRO A 172 -16.51 -1.87 3.75
CA PRO A 172 -17.42 -1.84 2.60
C PRO A 172 -18.88 -2.20 2.95
N GLY A 173 -19.11 -2.78 4.13
CA GLY A 173 -20.45 -3.18 4.60
C GLY A 173 -20.49 -3.44 6.12
N PRO A 174 -21.69 -3.56 6.73
CA PRO A 174 -21.87 -3.78 8.17
C PRO A 174 -21.25 -5.10 8.68
N GLU A 175 -21.10 -6.09 7.81
CA GLU A 175 -20.47 -7.38 8.08
C GLU A 175 -18.94 -7.28 8.26
N PHE A 176 -18.32 -6.17 7.88
CA PHE A 176 -16.88 -5.96 7.99
C PHE A 176 -16.53 -5.15 9.24
N HIS A 177 -15.97 -5.84 10.22
CA HIS A 177 -15.47 -5.19 11.43
C HIS A 177 -14.19 -4.38 11.15
N PRO A 178 -14.05 -3.17 11.72
CA PRO A 178 -12.82 -2.41 11.63
C PRO A 178 -11.64 -3.20 12.19
N PHE A 179 -10.53 -3.22 11.45
CA PHE A 179 -9.29 -3.82 11.92
C PHE A 179 -8.75 -3.05 13.13
N ASN A 180 -8.53 -3.77 14.23
CA ASN A 180 -7.92 -3.24 15.45
C ASN A 180 -6.50 -3.82 15.58
N PRO A 181 -5.45 -3.00 15.45
CA PRO A 181 -4.10 -3.51 15.54
C PRO A 181 -3.79 -3.99 16.95
N SER A 182 -3.11 -5.13 17.04
CA SER A 182 -2.52 -5.66 18.26
C SER A 182 -1.29 -4.86 18.71
N ILE A 183 -0.59 -4.22 17.77
CA ILE A 183 0.57 -3.40 18.08
C ILE A 183 0.17 -2.03 18.64
N ALA A 184 0.87 -1.60 19.69
CA ALA A 184 0.66 -0.28 20.26
C ALA A 184 1.22 0.82 19.35
N LEU A 185 0.33 1.66 18.82
CA LEU A 185 0.70 2.96 18.25
C LEU A 185 1.06 3.95 19.35
N SER A 186 2.13 4.71 19.15
CA SER A 186 2.49 5.86 19.99
C SER A 186 1.44 6.96 19.86
N SER A 187 1.42 7.89 20.82
CA SER A 187 0.47 9.02 20.80
C SER A 187 0.58 9.84 19.51
N SER A 188 1.81 10.10 19.03
CA SER A 188 2.03 10.83 17.78
C SER A 188 1.49 10.09 16.56
N GLU A 189 1.68 8.77 16.50
CA GLU A 189 1.17 7.94 15.40
C GLU A 189 -0.36 7.90 15.42
N ARG A 190 -0.99 7.77 16.60
CA ARG A 190 -2.46 7.82 16.75
C ARG A 190 -3.03 9.15 16.29
N ILE A 191 -2.43 10.27 16.72
CA ILE A 191 -2.85 11.62 16.32
C ILE A 191 -2.73 11.78 14.80
N THR A 192 -1.63 11.32 14.22
CA THR A 192 -1.42 11.35 12.76
C THR A 192 -2.50 10.56 12.04
N VAL A 193 -2.79 9.34 12.50
CA VAL A 193 -3.84 8.49 11.93
C VAL A 193 -5.20 9.18 11.97
N GLU A 194 -5.58 9.73 13.12
CA GLU A 194 -6.86 10.41 13.28
C GLU A 194 -6.98 11.66 12.41
N LEU A 195 -5.93 12.50 12.36
CA LEU A 195 -5.92 13.72 11.56
C LEU A 195 -6.06 13.41 10.06
N VAL A 196 -5.28 12.45 9.55
CA VAL A 196 -5.33 12.04 8.14
C VAL A 196 -6.70 11.46 7.80
N CYS A 197 -7.25 10.59 8.66
CA CYS A 197 -8.58 10.01 8.45
C CYS A 197 -9.67 11.10 8.41
N LYS A 198 -9.63 12.06 9.34
CA LYS A 198 -10.57 13.20 9.38
C LYS A 198 -10.42 14.10 8.16
N ALA A 199 -9.20 14.43 7.76
CA ALA A 199 -8.96 15.27 6.58
C ALA A 199 -9.46 14.61 5.30
N LYS A 200 -9.19 13.31 5.11
CA LYS A 200 -9.66 12.54 3.94
C LYS A 200 -11.18 12.37 3.94
N SER A 201 -11.80 12.12 5.09
CA SER A 201 -13.26 12.00 5.17
C SER A 201 -13.98 13.34 4.91
N LEU A 202 -13.44 14.45 5.40
CA LEU A 202 -13.93 15.80 5.08
C LEU A 202 -13.76 16.11 3.59
N GLY A 203 -12.60 15.81 3.02
CA GLY A 203 -12.35 15.98 1.58
C GLY A 203 -13.31 15.16 0.71
N ARG A 204 -13.70 13.96 1.15
CA ARG A 204 -14.74 13.16 0.48
C ARG A 204 -16.12 13.81 0.57
N ARG A 205 -16.51 14.30 1.74
CA ARG A 205 -17.81 14.97 1.93
C ARG A 205 -17.96 16.24 1.08
N LEU A 206 -16.88 17.01 0.94
CA LEU A 206 -16.87 18.23 0.13
C LEU A 206 -16.93 17.97 -1.38
N LYS A 207 -16.50 16.78 -1.84
CA LYS A 207 -16.58 16.39 -3.26
C LYS A 207 -17.93 15.79 -3.67
N MET A 208 -18.83 15.53 -2.71
CA MET A 208 -20.19 15.02 -2.95
C MET A 208 -21.26 16.12 -2.86
N LEU A 209 -20.86 17.38 -2.66
CA LEU A 209 -21.69 18.58 -2.73
C LEU A 209 -21.45 19.28 -4.05
#